data_AF-A0A2H0B496-F1
#
_entry.id   AF-A0A2H0B496-F1
#
_cell.length_a   1.000
_cell.length_b   1.000
_cell.length_c   1.000
_cell.angle_alpha   90.00
_cell.angle_beta   90.00
_cell.angle_gamma   90.00
#
_symmetry.space_group_name_H-M   'P 1'
#
loop_
_entity.id
_entity.type
_entity.pdbx_description
1 polymer ?
#
loop_
_entity_poly.entity_id
_entity_poly.type
_entity_poly.pdbx_seq_one_letter_code
_entity_poly.pdbx_strand_id
1 'polypeptide(L)' 'MDNKVAIIVKAQPGDSTDQLIKKFKKLVLSDQLLAQLKEREFYKKPALKKKEKMSELKRRRKHNERKYGSDR' A
#
# COMPACT_ATOMS: atom_id res chain seq x y z
N MET A 1 1.55 18.02 -14.51
CA MET A 1 0.85 18.70 -13.41
C MET A 1 1.09 17.90 -12.15
N ASP A 2 1.79 18.49 -11.19
CA ASP A 2 2.16 17.86 -9.93
C ASP A 2 0.91 17.46 -9.13
N ASN A 3 0.57 16.18 -9.13
CA ASN A 3 -0.41 15.63 -8.21
C ASN A 3 0.25 15.59 -6.81
N LYS A 4 0.01 16.67 -6.08
CA LYS A 4 0.32 16.85 -4.66
C LYS A 4 -0.20 15.63 -3.89
N VAL A 5 0.73 14.87 -3.28
CA VAL A 5 0.50 13.63 -2.50
C VAL A 5 -0.21 13.97 -1.18
N ALA A 6 -1.44 14.47 -1.25
CA ALA A 6 -2.24 14.77 -0.08
C ALA A 6 -3.49 13.88 -0.12
N ILE A 7 -3.56 12.90 0.78
CA ILE A 7 -4.79 12.13 1.01
C ILE A 7 -5.72 13.03 1.81
N ILE A 8 -6.80 13.48 1.18
CA ILE A 8 -7.79 14.36 1.79
C ILE A 8 -9.09 13.60 1.97
N VAL A 9 -9.61 13.59 3.20
CA VAL A 9 -10.95 13.09 3.51
C VAL A 9 -11.77 14.24 4.07
N LYS A 10 -12.89 14.55 3.41
CA LYS A 10 -13.83 15.60 3.84
C LYS A 10 -15.02 14.95 4.56
N ALA A 11 -15.32 15.43 5.76
CA ALA A 11 -16.50 15.01 6.51
C ALA A 11 -17.79 15.37 5.77
N GLN A 12 -18.77 14.47 5.82
CA GLN A 12 -20.14 14.72 5.34
C GLN A 12 -21.12 14.78 6.52
N PRO A 13 -22.29 15.41 6.37
CA PRO A 13 -23.34 15.35 7.38
C PRO A 13 -23.67 13.90 7.74
N GLY A 14 -23.65 13.57 9.03
CA GLY A 14 -23.91 12.21 9.53
C GLY A 14 -22.68 11.28 9.59
N ASP A 15 -21.51 11.69 9.10
CA ASP A 15 -20.27 10.94 9.34
C ASP A 15 -19.86 11.07 10.82
N SER A 16 -19.49 9.94 11.43
CA SER A 16 -18.78 9.97 12.72
C SER A 16 -17.27 10.11 12.51
N THR A 17 -16.57 10.62 13.52
CA THR A 17 -15.11 10.74 13.52
C THR A 17 -14.41 9.40 13.23
N ASP A 18 -14.92 8.30 13.77
CA ASP A 18 -14.35 6.97 13.53
C ASP A 18 -14.47 6.53 12.06
N GLN A 19 -15.59 6.85 11.42
CA GLN A 19 -15.79 6.56 10.00
C GLN A 19 -14.80 7.35 9.14
N LEU A 20 -14.56 8.62 9.48
CA LEU A 20 -13.56 9.48 8.84
C LEU A 20 -12.15 8.91 8.98
N ILE A 21 -11.75 8.52 10.19
CA ILE A 21 -10.44 7.89 10.46
C ILE A 21 -10.31 6.58 9.67
N LYS A 22 -11.36 5.76 9.61
CA LYS A 22 -11.36 4.50 8.86
C LYS A 22 -11.22 4.73 7.36
N LYS A 23 -11.96 5.70 6.80
CA LYS A 23 -11.86 6.11 5.38
C LYS A 23 -10.43 6.57 5.07
N PHE A 24 -9.85 7.43 5.90
CA PHE A 24 -8.48 7.90 5.75
C PHE A 24 -7.45 6.77 5.79
N LYS A 25 -7.52 5.89 6.81
CA LYS A 25 -6.64 4.72 6.91
C LYS A 25 -6.72 3.84 5.66
N LYS A 26 -7.94 3.60 5.14
CA LYS A 26 -8.12 2.82 3.91
C LYS A 26 -7.43 3.46 2.70
N LEU A 27 -7.54 4.79 2.54
CA LEU A 27 -6.89 5.51 1.47
C LEU A 27 -5.35 5.44 1.59
N VAL A 28 -4.80 5.67 2.78
CA VAL A 28 -3.35 5.56 3.06
C VAL A 28 -2.81 4.18 2.70
N LEU A 29 -3.55 3.13 3.06
CA LEU A 29 -3.18 1.76 2.71
C LEU A 29 -3.30 1.49 1.21
N SER A 30 -4.35 2.00 0.55
CA SER A 30 -4.56 1.80 -0.89
C SER A 30 -3.50 2.50 -1.74
N ASP A 31 -3.06 3.69 -1.32
CA ASP A 31 -2.00 4.46 -1.98
C ASP A 31 -0.60 3.87 -1.72
N GLN A 32 -0.50 2.88 -0.83
CA GLN A 32 0.77 2.30 -0.37
C GLN A 32 1.76 3.37 0.13
N LEU A 33 1.26 4.51 0.62
CA LEU A 33 2.07 5.68 0.98
C LEU A 33 3.18 5.33 1.96
N LEU A 34 2.86 4.54 3.00
CA LEU A 34 3.83 4.10 3.99
C LEU A 34 4.97 3.26 3.39
N ALA A 35 4.67 2.41 2.40
CA ALA A 35 5.67 1.60 1.73
C ALA A 35 6.57 2.47 0.85
N GLN A 36 5.99 3.45 0.13
CA GLN A 36 6.75 4.40 -0.68
C GLN A 36 7.69 5.25 0.19
N LEU A 37 7.20 5.75 1.33
CA LEU A 37 8.01 6.52 2.27
C LEU A 37 9.20 5.68 2.79
N LYS A 38 8.95 4.43 3.19
CA LYS A 38 10.00 3.51 3.64
C LYS A 38 11.02 3.16 2.54
N GLU A 39 10.59 3.04 1.29
CA GLU A 39 11.51 2.80 0.17
C GLU A 39 12.40 4.02 -0.12
N ARG A 40 11.87 5.23 0.10
CA ARG A 40 12.55 6.50 -0.15
C ARG A 40 13.36 7.02 1.04
N GLU A 41 13.16 6.46 2.23
CA GLU A 41 13.84 6.87 3.47
C GLU A 41 15.35 6.83 3.34
N PHE A 42 15.89 5.83 2.64
CA PHE A 42 17.32 5.68 2.39
C PHE A 42 17.61 5.34 0.93
N TYR A 43 18.78 5.77 0.43
CA TYR A 43 19.25 5.33 -0.88
C TYR A 43 19.50 3.81 -0.88
N LYS A 44 18.86 3.12 -1.83
CA LYS A 44 19.13 1.72 -2.13
C LYS A 44 19.69 1.60 -3.54
N LYS A 45 20.77 0.83 -3.70
CA LYS A 45 21.33 0.50 -5.01
C LYS A 45 20.24 -0.13 -5.91
N PRO A 46 20.19 0.19 -7.22
CA PRO A 46 19.16 -0.32 -8.13
C PRO A 46 19.04 -1.86 -8.14
N ALA A 47 20.16 -2.57 -8.02
CA ALA A 47 20.18 -4.03 -7.95
C ALA A 47 19.43 -4.57 -6.72
N LEU A 48 19.57 -3.91 -5.56
CA LEU A 48 18.89 -4.31 -4.34
C LEU A 48 17.38 -4.08 -4.45
N LYS A 49 16.95 -2.94 -5.03
CA LYS A 49 15.53 -2.66 -5.32
C LYS A 49 14.91 -3.74 -6.21
N LYS A 50 15.61 -4.15 -7.28
CA LYS A 50 15.17 -5.24 -8.18
C LYS A 50 15.05 -6.57 -7.42
N LYS A 51 16.03 -6.91 -6.57
CA LYS A 51 16.02 -8.14 -5.76
C LYS A 51 14.85 -8.18 -4.79
N GLU A 52 14.59 -7.08 -4.07
CA GLU A 52 13.46 -6.96 -3.14
C GLU A 52 12.11 -7.12 -3.86
N LYS A 53 11.92 -6.43 -5.00
CA LYS A 53 10.71 -6.53 -5.83
C LYS A 53 10.43 -7.97 -6.29
N MET A 54 11.46 -8.67 -6.76
CA MET A 54 11.33 -10.07 -7.19
C MET A 54 11.01 -11.02 -6.03
N SER A 55 11.63 -10.79 -4.87
CA SER A 55 11.33 -11.56 -3.65
C SER A 55 9.87 -11.39 -3.23
N GLU A 56 9.37 -10.15 -3.25
CA GLU A 56 7.98 -9.85 -2.89
C GLU A 56 6.99 -10.49 -3.87
N LEU A 57 7.26 -10.44 -5.18
CA LEU A 57 6.45 -11.11 -6.19
C LEU A 57 6.37 -12.62 -5.95
N LYS A 58 7.50 -13.27 -5.65
CA LYS A 58 7.53 -14.70 -5.31
C LYS A 58 6.72 -15.00 -4.06
N ARG A 59 6.84 -14.17 -3.01
CA ARG A 59 6.06 -14.32 -1.77
C ARG A 59 4.56 -14.21 -2.02
N ARG A 60 4.14 -13.24 -2.83
CA ARG A 60 2.72 -13.04 -3.21
C ARG A 60 2.18 -14.22 -4.02
N ARG A 61 2.94 -14.73 -5.00
CA ARG A 61 2.56 -15.93 -5.76
C ARG A 61 2.35 -17.14 -4.85
N LYS A 62 3.33 -17.44 -3.99
CA LYS A 62 3.24 -18.54 -3.02
C LYS A 62 2.05 -18.40 -2.06
N HIS A 63 1.75 -17.18 -1.62
CA HIS A 63 0.59 -16.91 -0.77
C HIS A 63 -0.73 -17.18 -1.53
N ASN A 64 -0.84 -16.74 -2.78
CA ASN A 64 -2.03 -16.96 -3.59
C ASN A 64 -2.22 -18.43 -3.96
N GLU A 65 -1.15 -19.15 -4.28
CA GLU A 65 -1.16 -20.60 -4.50
C GLU A 65 -1.68 -21.34 -3.26
N ARG A 66 -1.24 -20.97 -2.04
CA ARG A 66 -1.76 -21.58 -0.81
C ARG A 66 -3.24 -21.27 -0.55
N LYS A 67 -3.68 -20.07 -0.92
CA LYS A 67 -5.04 -19.60 -0.63
C LYS A 67 -6.10 -20.14 -1.60
N TYR A 68 -5.72 -20.34 -2.86
CA TYR A 68 -6.65 -20.73 -3.94
C TYR A 68 -6.23 -22.01 -4.68
N GLY A 69 -5.13 -22.65 -4.26
CA GLY A 69 -4.64 -23.89 -4.86
C GLY A 69 -5.26 -25.15 -4.27
N SER A 70 -6.10 -25.04 -3.22
CA SER A 70 -6.98 -26.12 -2.78
C SER A 70 -8.26 -26.24 -3.61
N ASP A 71 -8.57 -25.21 -4.40
CA ASP A 71 -9.82 -25.09 -5.19
C ASP A 71 -9.59 -25.38 -6.69
N ARG A 72 -8.41 -25.90 -7.07
CA ARG A 72 -8.09 -26.33 -8.43
C ARG A 72 -7.66 -27.79 -8.46
#